data_AF-A0A7S4LA70-F1
#
_entry.id   AF-A0A7S4LA70-F1
#
_cell.length_a   1.000
_cell.length_b   1.000
_cell.length_c   1.000
_cell.angle_alpha   90.00
_cell.angle_beta   90.00
_cell.angle_gamma   90.00
#
_symmetry.space_group_name_H-M   'P 1'
#
loop_
_entity.id
_entity.type
_entity.pdbx_description
1 polymer ?
#
loop_
_entity_poly.entity_id
_entity_poly.type
_entity_poly.pdbx_seq_one_letter_code
_entity_poly.pdbx_strand_id
1 'polypeptide(L)'
;MLVFLFVRLEDTAKEYDILDWQDALLRGFFHDISEKGKKYFSNDDTLRIGLWNHVTCQNQEVISLDLDGILYGNFSLCCAPPTTRTLVVRSCKQRYPINTRCLPRRLERVNLFNNKIFGCPDLTKLPPHLITLNFSFNRMVGPIALRDLPRGMTELYITFNRIQQEIVFYEKIPKTLQRITLLDAKGSRNIKLISPVDPDDAVDPRIFDEIDGNIHTIFFENKTK
;
A
#
# COMPACT_ATOMS: atom_id res chain seq x y z
N MET A 1 -1.17 17.02 63.06
CA MET A 1 -1.92 15.92 62.42
C MET A 1 -1.64 16.00 60.92
N LEU A 2 -0.61 15.29 60.45
CA LEU A 2 -0.19 15.24 59.05
C LEU A 2 -1.03 14.16 58.35
N VAL A 3 -1.84 14.56 57.37
CA VAL A 3 -2.49 13.62 56.44
C VAL A 3 -1.63 13.59 55.19
N PHE A 4 -0.86 12.52 55.02
CA PHE A 4 -0.15 12.23 53.77
C PHE A 4 -1.18 11.80 52.71
N LEU A 5 -1.56 12.71 51.82
CA LEU A 5 -2.14 12.34 50.54
C LEU A 5 -1.00 11.84 49.62
N PHE A 6 -0.69 10.56 49.70
CA PHE A 6 0.03 9.88 48.62
C PHE A 6 -0.97 9.65 47.47
N VAL A 7 -1.16 10.68 46.64
CA VAL A 7 -1.75 10.49 45.32
C VAL A 7 -0.74 9.66 44.51
N ARG A 8 -1.19 8.49 44.08
CA ARG A 8 -0.45 7.53 43.26
C ARG A 8 -0.15 8.16 41.89
N LEU A 9 0.99 8.83 41.77
CA LEU A 9 1.44 9.54 40.56
C LEU A 9 2.04 8.62 39.47
N GLU A 10 2.10 7.31 39.69
CA GLU A 10 2.76 6.38 38.76
C GLU A 10 1.82 5.77 37.72
N ASP A 11 0.50 5.81 37.93
CA ASP A 11 -0.47 5.19 37.01
C ASP A 11 -0.94 6.16 35.89
N THR A 12 -0.72 7.47 36.00
CA THR A 12 -1.16 8.46 34.99
C THR A 12 -0.10 8.75 33.92
N ALA A 13 1.18 8.48 34.18
CA ALA A 13 2.25 8.75 33.21
C ALA A 13 2.29 7.74 32.05
N LYS A 14 1.74 6.54 32.21
CA LYS A 14 1.70 5.51 31.15
C LYS A 14 0.58 5.71 30.12
N GLU A 15 -0.46 6.47 30.48
CA GLU A 15 -1.62 6.72 29.60
C GLU A 15 -1.40 7.90 28.64
N TYR A 16 -0.42 8.77 28.93
CA TYR A 16 -0.12 9.97 28.13
C TYR A 16 0.85 9.73 26.95
N ASP A 17 1.63 8.65 26.95
CA ASP A 17 2.77 8.48 26.02
C ASP A 17 2.40 7.74 24.71
N ILE A 18 1.31 6.96 24.70
CA ILE A 18 0.90 6.14 23.53
C ILE A 18 0.10 6.95 22.50
N LEU A 19 -0.50 8.07 22.91
CA LEU A 19 -1.38 8.90 22.06
C LEU A 19 -0.62 9.98 21.27
N ASP A 20 0.57 10.39 21.72
CA ASP A 20 1.31 11.52 21.11
C ASP A 20 1.98 11.14 19.79
N TRP A 21 2.62 9.96 19.72
CA TRP A 21 3.38 9.57 18.52
C TRP A 21 2.47 9.27 17.32
N GLN A 22 1.28 8.70 17.54
CA GLN A 22 0.32 8.45 16.45
C GLN A 22 -0.26 9.76 15.92
N ASP A 23 -0.55 10.72 16.80
CA ASP A 23 -1.00 12.04 16.40
C ASP A 23 0.09 12.76 15.59
N ALA A 24 1.34 12.74 16.05
CA ALA A 24 2.48 13.30 15.32
C ALA A 24 2.65 12.66 13.92
N LEU A 25 2.49 11.34 13.82
CA LEU A 25 2.52 10.63 12.55
C LEU A 25 1.34 11.01 11.65
N LEU A 26 0.12 11.12 12.17
CA LEU A 26 -1.03 11.61 11.41
C LEU A 26 -0.81 13.04 10.91
N ARG A 27 -0.27 13.94 11.74
CA ARG A 27 0.13 15.29 11.31
C ARG A 27 1.16 15.24 10.18
N GLY A 28 2.14 14.35 10.29
CA GLY A 28 3.11 14.08 9.22
C GLY A 28 2.45 13.52 7.95
N PHE A 29 1.48 12.62 8.10
CA PHE A 29 0.73 12.05 6.97
C PHE A 29 -0.06 13.12 6.23
N PHE A 30 -0.63 14.07 6.97
CA PHE A 30 -1.42 15.20 6.45
C PHE A 30 -0.62 16.52 6.33
N HIS A 31 0.71 16.48 6.27
CA HIS A 31 1.51 17.73 6.29
C HIS A 31 1.43 18.52 4.98
N ASP A 32 1.35 17.84 3.83
CA ASP A 32 1.36 18.43 2.48
C ASP A 32 -0.06 18.60 1.92
N ILE A 33 -0.97 19.13 2.74
CA ILE A 33 -2.34 19.44 2.34
C ILE A 33 -2.66 20.92 2.59
N SER A 34 -3.67 21.41 1.86
CA SER A 34 -4.21 22.76 2.03
C SER A 34 -4.74 23.01 3.44
N GLU A 35 -4.76 24.28 3.87
CA GLU A 35 -5.34 24.68 5.16
C GLU A 35 -6.80 24.25 5.33
N LYS A 36 -7.58 24.26 4.25
CA LYS A 36 -8.95 23.72 4.24
C LYS A 36 -8.95 22.22 4.57
N GLY A 37 -7.99 21.48 4.03
CA GLY A 37 -7.78 20.07 4.35
C GLY A 37 -7.39 19.84 5.80
N LYS A 38 -6.45 20.63 6.35
CA LYS A 38 -6.04 20.51 7.75
C LYS A 38 -7.23 20.65 8.70
N LYS A 39 -8.06 21.68 8.51
CA LYS A 39 -9.31 21.89 9.25
C LYS A 39 -10.33 20.78 9.03
N TYR A 40 -10.39 20.23 7.81
CA TYR A 40 -11.28 19.13 7.50
C TYR A 40 -10.88 17.85 8.23
N PHE A 41 -9.59 17.53 8.35
CA PHE A 41 -9.14 16.27 8.96
C PHE A 41 -9.01 16.34 10.47
N SER A 42 -8.45 17.43 10.98
CA SER A 42 -8.25 17.68 12.40
C SER A 42 -9.08 18.90 12.74
N ASN A 43 -10.35 18.67 13.09
CA ASN A 43 -11.22 19.73 13.60
C ASN A 43 -10.55 20.24 14.90
N ASP A 44 -10.14 21.52 14.90
CA ASP A 44 -9.23 22.18 15.86
C ASP A 44 -9.33 21.71 17.34
N ASP A 45 -8.18 21.70 18.01
CA ASP A 45 -7.92 21.57 19.47
C ASP A 45 -8.09 20.21 20.18
N THR A 46 -8.56 19.14 19.52
CA THR A 46 -8.66 17.84 20.21
C THR A 46 -7.49 16.92 19.89
N LEU A 47 -6.61 16.69 20.88
CA LEU A 47 -5.47 15.75 20.88
C LEU A 47 -5.91 14.26 20.79
N ARG A 48 -7.00 13.94 20.10
CA ARG A 48 -7.60 12.60 20.07
C ARG A 48 -7.57 12.02 18.65
N ILE A 49 -6.66 11.09 18.42
CA ILE A 49 -6.49 10.35 17.16
C ILE A 49 -7.79 9.73 16.60
N GLY A 50 -8.75 9.38 17.46
CA GLY A 50 -10.04 8.80 17.07
C GLY A 50 -11.06 9.79 16.50
N LEU A 51 -10.75 11.08 16.44
CA LEU A 51 -11.62 12.12 15.89
C LEU A 51 -11.18 12.62 14.51
N TRP A 52 -10.07 12.11 13.99
CA TRP A 52 -9.60 12.47 12.66
C TRP A 52 -10.53 11.88 11.60
N ASN A 53 -11.01 12.72 10.68
CA ASN A 53 -11.85 12.23 9.59
C ASN A 53 -11.08 11.20 8.75
N HIS A 54 -11.75 10.12 8.35
CA HIS A 54 -11.17 9.02 7.54
C HIS A 54 -10.10 8.18 8.25
N VAL A 55 -9.96 8.33 9.57
CA VAL A 55 -9.06 7.53 10.41
C VAL A 55 -9.89 6.62 11.30
N THR A 56 -9.68 5.31 11.20
CA THR A 56 -10.30 4.34 12.11
C THR A 56 -9.30 3.90 13.16
N CYS A 57 -9.68 4.07 14.43
CA CYS A 57 -8.90 3.60 15.57
C CYS A 57 -9.58 2.38 16.22
N GLN A 58 -8.79 1.39 16.63
CA GLN A 58 -9.22 0.27 17.47
C GLN A 58 -8.25 0.14 18.63
N ASN A 59 -8.75 0.07 19.86
CA ASN A 59 -7.92 -0.03 21.07
C ASN A 59 -6.79 1.03 21.11
N GLN A 60 -7.10 2.27 20.73
CA GLN A 60 -6.16 3.40 20.64
C GLN A 60 -5.04 3.23 19.58
N GLU A 61 -5.13 2.26 18.68
CA GLU A 61 -4.24 2.13 17.53
C GLU A 61 -4.97 2.55 16.23
N VAL A 62 -4.33 3.37 15.39
CA VAL A 62 -4.80 3.67 14.04
C VAL A 62 -4.66 2.41 13.20
N ILE A 63 -5.78 1.81 12.83
CA ILE A 63 -5.84 0.55 12.06
C ILE A 63 -6.15 0.80 10.59
N SER A 64 -6.85 1.89 10.26
CA SER A 64 -7.26 2.19 8.89
C SER A 64 -7.16 3.68 8.57
N LEU A 65 -6.67 3.98 7.37
CA LEU A 65 -6.74 5.28 6.71
C LEU A 65 -7.53 5.08 5.42
N ASP A 66 -8.73 5.66 5.30
CA ASP A 66 -9.62 5.45 4.15
C ASP A 66 -10.00 6.74 3.43
N LEU A 67 -9.18 7.11 2.45
CA LEU A 67 -9.26 8.36 1.71
C LEU A 67 -9.67 8.08 0.27
N ASP A 68 -10.95 8.28 -0.03
CA ASP A 68 -11.50 8.20 -1.37
C ASP A 68 -11.95 9.57 -1.89
N GLY A 69 -11.39 9.98 -3.03
CA GLY A 69 -11.81 11.20 -3.70
C GLY A 69 -11.50 12.48 -2.90
N ILE A 70 -10.57 12.41 -1.94
CA ILE A 70 -10.20 13.56 -1.12
C ILE A 70 -9.14 14.39 -1.82
N LEU A 71 -9.47 15.64 -2.13
CA LEU A 71 -8.69 16.52 -3.00
C LEU A 71 -8.07 17.70 -2.25
N TYR A 72 -7.37 17.42 -1.15
CA TYR A 72 -6.76 18.45 -0.31
C TYR A 72 -5.25 18.63 -0.48
N GLY A 73 -4.56 17.74 -1.20
CA GLY A 73 -3.10 17.77 -1.37
C GLY A 73 -2.54 16.36 -1.39
N ASN A 74 -1.24 16.21 -1.11
CA ASN A 74 -0.62 14.89 -1.00
C ASN A 74 -0.66 14.38 0.44
N PHE A 75 -0.81 13.07 0.56
CA PHE A 75 -0.74 12.33 1.81
C PHE A 75 0.57 11.56 1.87
N SER A 76 1.31 11.75 2.95
CA SER A 76 2.66 11.21 3.11
C SER A 76 2.64 9.81 3.67
N LEU A 77 2.71 8.81 2.79
CA LEU A 77 2.62 7.40 3.17
C LEU A 77 3.71 6.96 4.17
N CYS A 78 4.90 7.59 4.13
CA CYS A 78 5.99 7.32 5.10
C CYS A 78 5.64 7.72 6.54
N CYS A 79 4.64 8.58 6.72
CA CYS A 79 4.17 9.03 8.03
C CYS A 79 2.88 8.31 8.46
N ALA A 80 2.39 7.32 7.71
CA ALA A 80 1.27 6.52 8.18
C ALA A 80 1.68 5.78 9.48
N PRO A 81 0.84 5.76 10.53
CA PRO A 81 1.14 5.03 11.76
C PRO A 81 1.54 3.57 11.52
N PRO A 82 2.63 3.05 12.12
CA PRO A 82 3.05 1.65 12.00
C PRO A 82 1.99 0.59 12.32
N THR A 83 0.95 0.96 13.07
CA THR A 83 -0.20 0.13 13.42
C THR A 83 -1.20 -0.05 12.29
N THR A 84 -1.14 0.78 11.24
CA THR A 84 -2.11 0.76 10.14
C THR A 84 -2.06 -0.56 9.37
N ARG A 85 -3.23 -1.18 9.21
CA ARG A 85 -3.44 -2.44 8.50
C ARG A 85 -4.09 -2.24 7.13
N THR A 86 -4.92 -1.22 7.01
CA THR A 86 -5.61 -0.85 5.76
C THR A 86 -5.28 0.59 5.39
N LEU A 87 -4.74 0.78 4.19
CA LEU A 87 -4.42 2.09 3.63
C LEU A 87 -5.09 2.23 2.27
N VAL A 88 -6.18 2.99 2.23
CA VAL A 88 -6.89 3.35 1.01
C VAL A 88 -6.65 4.83 0.76
N VAL A 89 -6.04 5.14 -0.38
CA VAL A 89 -5.83 6.51 -0.88
C VAL A 89 -6.16 6.48 -2.37
N ARG A 90 -7.45 6.44 -2.70
CA ARG A 90 -7.91 6.26 -4.09
C ARG A 90 -8.52 7.53 -4.66
N SER A 91 -8.31 7.80 -5.94
CA SER A 91 -8.90 8.97 -6.62
C SER A 91 -8.57 10.33 -5.99
N CYS A 92 -7.46 10.43 -5.25
CA CYS A 92 -7.08 11.63 -4.47
C CYS A 92 -6.10 12.55 -5.21
N LYS A 93 -5.85 12.32 -6.51
CA LYS A 93 -4.88 13.06 -7.35
C LYS A 93 -3.44 13.09 -6.79
N GLN A 94 -3.07 12.12 -5.96
CA GLN A 94 -1.75 12.04 -5.32
C GLN A 94 -0.62 12.07 -6.35
N ARG A 95 0.42 12.87 -6.12
CA ARG A 95 1.54 13.06 -7.06
C ARG A 95 2.88 13.14 -6.34
N TYR A 96 3.49 11.98 -6.14
CA TYR A 96 4.84 11.81 -5.58
C TYR A 96 5.47 10.52 -6.12
N PRO A 97 6.80 10.34 -5.98
CA PRO A 97 7.42 9.05 -6.27
C PRO A 97 6.98 8.00 -5.25
N ILE A 98 6.64 6.79 -5.71
CA ILE A 98 6.35 5.66 -4.82
C ILE A 98 7.62 5.23 -4.09
N ASN A 99 7.52 5.04 -2.78
CA ASN A 99 8.54 4.39 -1.96
C ASN A 99 7.89 3.25 -1.17
N THR A 100 8.00 2.02 -1.68
CA THR A 100 7.41 0.83 -1.04
C THR A 100 8.05 0.53 0.32
N ARG A 101 9.30 0.94 0.55
CA ARG A 101 10.03 0.72 1.82
C ARG A 101 9.46 1.55 2.97
N CYS A 102 8.81 2.66 2.65
CA CYS A 102 8.14 3.53 3.61
C CYS A 102 6.78 3.00 4.10
N LEU A 103 6.22 1.98 3.46
CA LEU A 103 4.91 1.47 3.82
C LEU A 103 4.96 0.82 5.22
N PRO A 104 4.00 1.13 6.12
CA PRO A 104 3.91 0.48 7.43
C PRO A 104 3.97 -1.04 7.36
N ARG A 105 4.77 -1.66 8.23
CA ARG A 105 5.06 -3.11 8.14
C ARG A 105 3.87 -4.00 8.53
N ARG A 106 2.85 -3.47 9.22
CA ARG A 106 1.62 -4.19 9.57
C ARG A 106 0.53 -4.12 8.49
N LEU A 107 0.79 -3.44 7.36
CA LEU A 107 -0.21 -3.35 6.28
C LEU A 107 -0.57 -4.73 5.73
N GLU A 108 -1.88 -4.95 5.64
CA GLU A 108 -2.53 -6.09 4.99
C GLU A 108 -3.16 -5.66 3.66
N ARG A 109 -3.66 -4.44 3.55
CA ARG A 109 -4.34 -3.94 2.36
C ARG A 109 -3.86 -2.55 2.00
N VAL A 110 -3.44 -2.37 0.75
CA VAL A 110 -3.05 -1.07 0.19
C VAL A 110 -3.79 -0.84 -1.12
N ASN A 111 -4.51 0.27 -1.21
CA ASN A 111 -5.20 0.68 -2.41
C ASN A 111 -4.86 2.14 -2.76
N LEU A 112 -4.00 2.32 -3.75
CA LEU A 112 -3.60 3.63 -4.29
C LEU A 112 -4.20 3.88 -5.69
N PHE A 113 -5.31 3.21 -6.01
CA PHE A 113 -5.96 3.25 -7.31
C PHE A 113 -6.26 4.68 -7.77
N ASN A 114 -6.05 4.92 -9.07
CA ASN A 114 -6.45 6.16 -9.75
C ASN A 114 -5.84 7.42 -9.14
N ASN A 115 -4.51 7.50 -9.17
CA ASN A 115 -3.76 8.69 -8.77
C ASN A 115 -2.77 9.10 -9.88
N LYS A 116 -1.81 9.96 -9.54
CA LYS A 116 -0.71 10.40 -10.41
C LYS A 116 0.64 10.01 -9.80
N ILE A 117 0.68 8.97 -8.96
CA ILE A 117 1.89 8.47 -8.31
C ILE A 117 2.83 7.94 -9.40
N PHE A 118 4.11 8.26 -9.31
CA PHE A 118 5.11 7.91 -10.32
C PHE A 118 6.32 7.23 -9.68
N GLY A 119 7.37 6.97 -10.45
CA GLY A 119 8.55 6.24 -9.98
C GLY A 119 8.42 4.73 -10.14
N CYS A 120 9.45 4.01 -9.71
CA CYS A 120 9.59 2.57 -9.89
C CYS A 120 9.29 1.85 -8.57
N PRO A 121 8.24 1.01 -8.48
CA PRO A 121 7.93 0.31 -7.26
C PRO A 121 8.91 -0.86 -7.02
N ASP A 122 9.56 -0.88 -5.85
CA ASP A 122 10.36 -2.04 -5.41
C ASP A 122 9.42 -3.06 -4.75
N LEU A 123 8.91 -4.00 -5.55
CA LEU A 123 8.00 -5.06 -5.11
C LEU A 123 8.67 -6.09 -4.18
N THR A 124 10.01 -6.08 -4.07
CA THR A 124 10.75 -6.94 -3.12
C THR A 124 10.74 -6.39 -1.69
N LYS A 125 10.25 -5.16 -1.50
CA LYS A 125 10.24 -4.44 -0.22
C LYS A 125 8.84 -4.09 0.25
N LEU A 126 7.90 -4.99 -0.01
CA LEU A 126 6.55 -4.86 0.49
C LEU A 126 6.46 -5.23 1.99
N PRO A 127 5.42 -4.75 2.70
CA PRO A 127 5.07 -5.24 4.03
C PRO A 127 4.84 -6.77 4.01
N PRO A 128 5.36 -7.51 5.00
CA PRO A 128 5.36 -8.98 4.98
C PRO A 128 3.97 -9.59 5.20
N HIS A 129 3.04 -8.82 5.75
CA HIS A 129 1.65 -9.22 6.01
C HIS A 129 0.69 -8.78 4.90
N LEU A 130 1.20 -8.20 3.80
CA LEU A 130 0.36 -7.64 2.75
C LEU A 130 -0.39 -8.76 2.02
N ILE A 131 -1.71 -8.65 1.99
CA ILE A 131 -2.67 -9.55 1.35
C ILE A 131 -3.05 -9.01 -0.03
N THR A 132 -3.38 -7.71 -0.09
CA THR A 132 -3.86 -7.07 -1.33
C THR A 132 -3.10 -5.78 -1.61
N LEU A 133 -2.61 -5.62 -2.83
CA LEU A 133 -1.95 -4.41 -3.30
C LEU A 133 -2.56 -3.92 -4.62
N ASN A 134 -3.08 -2.70 -4.63
CA ASN A 134 -3.60 -2.07 -5.83
C ASN A 134 -2.88 -0.73 -6.12
N PHE A 135 -2.11 -0.72 -7.20
CA PHE A 135 -1.41 0.43 -7.76
C PHE A 135 -1.97 0.84 -9.13
N SER A 136 -3.09 0.28 -9.57
CA SER A 136 -3.62 0.51 -10.90
C SER A 136 -3.99 1.98 -11.14
N PHE A 137 -4.00 2.39 -12.41
CA PHE A 137 -4.31 3.76 -12.83
C PHE A 137 -3.39 4.81 -12.17
N ASN A 138 -2.08 4.66 -12.37
CA ASN A 138 -1.07 5.58 -11.90
C ASN A 138 -0.09 5.92 -13.04
N ARG A 139 1.07 6.48 -12.70
CA ARG A 139 2.14 6.85 -13.64
C ARG A 139 3.45 6.16 -13.28
N MET A 140 3.38 5.01 -12.59
CA MET A 140 4.56 4.24 -12.22
C MET A 140 5.28 3.74 -13.48
N VAL A 141 6.59 3.69 -13.40
CA VAL A 141 7.48 3.23 -14.47
C VAL A 141 8.18 1.94 -14.02
N GLY A 142 8.79 1.24 -14.96
CA GLY A 142 9.56 0.03 -14.69
C GLY A 142 11.04 0.30 -14.40
N PRO A 143 11.84 -0.75 -14.20
CA PRO A 143 11.46 -2.17 -14.28
C PRO A 143 10.83 -2.71 -12.97
N ILE A 144 9.92 -3.67 -13.10
CA ILE A 144 9.36 -4.46 -12.00
C ILE A 144 9.85 -5.90 -12.05
N ALA A 145 9.96 -6.53 -10.87
CA ALA A 145 10.25 -7.94 -10.72
C ALA A 145 9.29 -8.52 -9.68
N LEU A 146 8.71 -9.69 -9.97
CA LEU A 146 7.76 -10.38 -9.09
C LEU A 146 8.49 -11.43 -8.26
N ARG A 147 9.35 -10.97 -7.35
CA ARG A 147 10.14 -11.81 -6.45
C ARG A 147 9.99 -11.34 -5.02
N ASP A 148 10.18 -12.26 -4.08
CA ASP A 148 10.03 -11.99 -2.64
C ASP A 148 8.66 -11.38 -2.28
N LEU A 149 7.60 -11.77 -3.00
CA LEU A 149 6.25 -11.32 -2.69
C LEU A 149 5.83 -11.82 -1.30
N PRO A 150 5.07 -11.03 -0.52
CA PRO A 150 4.60 -11.43 0.80
C PRO A 150 3.88 -12.79 0.79
N ARG A 151 4.23 -13.67 1.73
CA ARG A 151 3.77 -15.08 1.75
C ARG A 151 2.24 -15.24 1.80
N GLY A 152 1.52 -14.25 2.33
CA GLY A 152 0.06 -14.25 2.43
C GLY A 152 -0.63 -13.42 1.34
N MET A 153 0.10 -12.91 0.35
CA MET A 153 -0.47 -12.10 -0.72
C MET A 153 -1.41 -12.95 -1.58
N THR A 154 -2.61 -12.41 -1.85
CA THR A 154 -3.62 -13.04 -2.70
C THR A 154 -3.80 -12.29 -4.01
N GLU A 155 -3.63 -10.97 -4.00
CA GLU A 155 -3.95 -10.12 -5.15
C GLU A 155 -2.96 -8.95 -5.34
N LEU A 156 -2.52 -8.77 -6.59
CA LEU A 156 -1.63 -7.69 -7.01
C LEU A 156 -2.13 -7.02 -8.30
N TYR A 157 -2.42 -5.72 -8.24
CA TYR A 157 -2.90 -4.94 -9.38
C TYR A 157 -1.95 -3.79 -9.71
N ILE A 158 -1.38 -3.77 -10.92
CA ILE A 158 -0.44 -2.74 -11.40
C ILE A 158 -0.85 -2.20 -12.79
N THR A 159 -2.01 -2.61 -13.31
CA THR A 159 -2.53 -2.22 -14.64
C THR A 159 -2.67 -0.71 -14.81
N PHE A 160 -2.69 -0.23 -16.06
CA PHE A 160 -2.84 1.20 -16.38
C PHE A 160 -1.77 2.09 -15.70
N ASN A 161 -0.50 1.65 -15.77
CA ASN A 161 0.68 2.42 -15.42
C ASN A 161 1.51 2.72 -16.69
N ARG A 162 2.72 3.29 -16.53
CA ARG A 162 3.65 3.61 -17.63
C ARG A 162 4.87 2.69 -17.62
N ILE A 163 4.68 1.43 -17.21
CA ILE A 163 5.76 0.44 -17.16
C ILE A 163 6.23 0.17 -18.59
N GLN A 164 7.51 0.45 -18.85
CA GLN A 164 8.20 0.20 -20.10
C GLN A 164 9.19 -0.95 -19.86
N GLN A 165 8.71 -2.17 -20.00
CA GLN A 165 9.50 -3.37 -19.77
C GLN A 165 8.94 -4.51 -20.61
N GLU A 166 9.79 -5.15 -21.42
CA GLU A 166 9.37 -6.24 -22.32
C GLU A 166 9.14 -7.57 -21.60
N ILE A 167 10.00 -7.87 -20.63
CA ILE A 167 10.00 -9.16 -19.93
C ILE A 167 9.88 -8.89 -18.44
N VAL A 168 8.87 -9.47 -17.80
CA VAL A 168 8.71 -9.47 -16.34
C VAL A 168 9.09 -10.85 -15.82
N PHE A 169 10.14 -10.88 -15.00
CA PHE A 169 10.57 -12.10 -14.32
C PHE A 169 9.86 -12.27 -12.98
N TYR A 170 9.59 -13.53 -12.63
CA TYR A 170 9.07 -13.91 -11.32
C TYR A 170 9.87 -15.04 -10.66
N GLU A 171 9.86 -15.05 -9.33
CA GLU A 171 10.51 -16.08 -8.50
C GLU A 171 9.64 -16.37 -7.29
N LYS A 172 9.55 -17.65 -6.90
CA LYS A 172 8.92 -18.12 -5.65
C LYS A 172 7.57 -17.45 -5.35
N ILE A 173 6.68 -17.46 -6.34
CA ILE A 173 5.34 -16.88 -6.20
C ILE A 173 4.61 -17.54 -5.01
N PRO A 174 4.04 -16.77 -4.07
CA PRO A 174 3.30 -17.30 -2.94
C PRO A 174 2.14 -18.20 -3.38
N LYS A 175 1.96 -19.36 -2.73
CA LYS A 175 0.87 -20.29 -3.03
C LYS A 175 -0.53 -19.71 -2.80
N THR A 176 -0.63 -18.65 -1.99
CA THR A 176 -1.87 -17.92 -1.73
C THR A 176 -2.25 -16.97 -2.86
N LEU A 177 -1.33 -16.69 -3.79
CA LEU A 177 -1.53 -15.70 -4.83
C LEU A 177 -2.50 -16.24 -5.88
N GLN A 178 -3.62 -15.55 -6.02
CA GLN A 178 -4.72 -15.93 -6.91
C GLN A 178 -4.77 -15.05 -8.16
N ARG A 179 -4.31 -13.80 -8.05
CA ARG A 179 -4.46 -12.82 -9.13
C ARG A 179 -3.31 -11.82 -9.17
N ILE A 180 -2.72 -11.67 -10.34
CA ILE A 180 -1.78 -10.62 -10.72
C ILE A 180 -2.31 -10.00 -12.00
N THR A 181 -2.46 -8.67 -12.01
CA THR A 181 -2.83 -7.93 -13.21
C THR A 181 -1.75 -6.91 -13.54
N LEU A 182 -1.04 -7.15 -14.65
CA LEU A 182 0.02 -6.27 -15.15
C LEU A 182 -0.36 -5.58 -16.46
N LEU A 183 -1.30 -6.15 -17.21
CA LEU A 183 -1.71 -5.72 -18.53
C LEU A 183 -2.98 -4.87 -18.46
N ASP A 184 -3.04 -3.76 -19.19
CA ASP A 184 -4.30 -3.05 -19.36
C ASP A 184 -5.20 -3.75 -20.39
N ALA A 185 -6.45 -3.28 -20.55
CA ALA A 185 -7.42 -3.86 -21.49
C ALA A 185 -7.00 -3.77 -22.98
N LYS A 186 -5.92 -3.05 -23.30
CA LYS A 186 -5.32 -2.98 -24.65
C LYS A 186 -4.07 -3.86 -24.76
N GLY A 187 -3.76 -4.61 -23.71
CA GLY A 187 -2.42 -5.09 -23.44
C GLY A 187 -1.54 -3.94 -23.04
N SER A 188 -0.83 -4.04 -21.92
CA SER A 188 0.31 -3.16 -21.71
C SER A 188 1.26 -3.41 -22.89
N ARG A 189 1.24 -2.55 -23.92
CA ARG A 189 1.98 -2.74 -25.19
C ARG A 189 3.47 -2.99 -25.00
N ASN A 190 3.95 -2.75 -23.79
CA ASN A 190 5.33 -2.89 -23.42
C ASN A 190 5.64 -4.28 -22.85
N ILE A 191 4.76 -4.91 -22.05
CA ILE A 191 5.03 -6.24 -21.45
C ILE A 191 4.61 -7.32 -22.44
N LYS A 192 5.60 -8.03 -22.97
CA LYS A 192 5.44 -9.09 -23.98
C LYS A 192 5.54 -10.48 -23.38
N LEU A 193 6.30 -10.63 -22.30
CA LEU A 193 6.60 -11.92 -21.69
C LEU A 193 6.57 -11.81 -20.17
N ILE A 194 5.95 -12.80 -19.53
CA ILE A 194 6.02 -13.03 -18.09
C ILE A 194 6.60 -14.45 -17.91
N SER A 195 7.74 -14.56 -17.22
CA SER A 195 8.50 -15.82 -17.19
C SER A 195 9.13 -16.06 -15.81
N PRO A 196 9.15 -17.31 -15.33
CA PRO A 196 9.89 -17.63 -14.13
C PRO A 196 11.40 -17.48 -14.37
N VAL A 197 12.17 -17.12 -13.34
CA VAL A 197 13.64 -17.14 -13.44
C VAL A 197 14.18 -18.57 -13.43
N ASP A 198 13.61 -19.43 -12.58
CA ASP A 198 13.89 -20.86 -12.50
C ASP A 198 12.66 -21.64 -13.02
N PRO A 199 12.80 -22.58 -13.98
CA PRO A 199 11.67 -23.41 -14.42
C PRO A 199 10.89 -24.10 -13.28
N ASP A 200 11.54 -24.41 -12.17
CA ASP A 200 10.89 -25.03 -11.00
C ASP A 200 9.97 -24.05 -10.23
N ASP A 201 10.10 -22.74 -10.45
CA ASP A 201 9.23 -21.70 -9.91
C ASP A 201 7.96 -21.48 -10.77
N ALA A 202 7.79 -22.21 -11.88
CA ALA A 202 6.64 -22.05 -12.76
C ALA A 202 5.30 -22.21 -12.02
N VAL A 203 4.38 -21.28 -12.29
CA VAL A 203 3.04 -21.25 -11.70
C VAL A 203 1.97 -21.36 -12.77
N ASP A 204 0.75 -21.67 -12.31
CA ASP A 204 -0.44 -21.68 -13.17
C ASP A 204 -0.60 -20.30 -13.86
N PRO A 205 -0.53 -20.24 -15.20
CA PRO A 205 -0.67 -18.99 -15.94
C PRO A 205 -1.96 -18.23 -15.64
N ARG A 206 -3.02 -18.91 -15.19
CA ARG A 206 -4.32 -18.30 -14.86
C ARG A 206 -4.26 -17.27 -13.73
N ILE A 207 -3.20 -17.28 -12.92
CA ILE A 207 -3.02 -16.23 -11.91
C ILE A 207 -2.73 -14.87 -12.55
N PHE A 208 -2.20 -14.85 -13.78
CA PHE A 208 -1.99 -13.63 -14.55
C PHE A 208 -3.25 -13.40 -15.40
N ASP A 209 -4.15 -12.52 -14.98
CA ASP A 209 -5.37 -12.28 -15.77
C ASP A 209 -4.99 -11.75 -17.16
N GLU A 210 -5.33 -12.51 -18.19
CA GLU A 210 -5.42 -12.02 -19.55
C GLU A 210 -6.86 -11.62 -19.83
N ILE A 211 -7.07 -10.31 -19.99
CA ILE A 211 -8.31 -9.75 -20.51
C ILE A 211 -8.50 -10.29 -21.93
N ASP A 212 -9.54 -11.10 -22.12
CA ASP A 212 -10.11 -11.51 -23.41
C ASP A 212 -9.10 -11.77 -24.56
N GLY A 213 -8.50 -12.96 -24.54
CA GLY A 213 -8.30 -13.79 -25.74
C GLY A 213 -7.43 -13.26 -26.89
N ASN A 214 -6.63 -12.19 -26.74
CA ASN A 214 -5.89 -11.63 -27.88
C ASN A 214 -4.50 -11.08 -27.57
N ILE A 215 -3.79 -11.63 -26.59
CA ILE A 215 -2.36 -11.36 -26.43
C ILE A 215 -1.64 -12.68 -26.21
N HIS A 216 -0.73 -13.00 -27.13
CA HIS A 216 0.25 -14.07 -26.96
C HIS A 216 1.23 -13.70 -25.83
N THR A 217 0.82 -13.72 -24.55
CA THR A 217 1.82 -13.90 -23.49
C THR A 217 2.23 -15.36 -23.57
N ILE A 218 3.35 -15.62 -24.23
CA ILE A 218 3.89 -16.96 -24.36
C ILE A 218 4.42 -17.36 -22.99
N PHE A 219 3.55 -17.91 -22.14
CA PHE A 219 4.02 -18.78 -21.07
C PHE A 219 4.71 -19.94 -21.77
N PHE A 220 6.02 -20.10 -21.57
CA PHE A 220 6.71 -21.29 -22.07
C PHE A 220 6.09 -22.51 -21.39
N GLU A 221 5.22 -23.22 -22.12
CA GLU A 221 4.89 -24.61 -21.81
C GLU A 221 6.18 -25.42 -21.98
N ASN A 222 6.86 -25.72 -20.88
CA ASN A 222 7.84 -26.80 -20.87
C ASN A 222 7.06 -28.11 -21.10
N LYS A 223 6.90 -28.49 -22.38
CA LYS A 223 6.56 -29.87 -22.75
C LYS A 223 7.77 -30.74 -22.41
N THR A 224 7.80 -31.27 -21.19
CA THR A 224 8.57 -32.48 -20.90
C THR A 224 7.94 -33.63 -21.70
N LYS A 225 8.72 -34.17 -22.63
CA LYS A 225 8.48 -35.47 -23.28
C LYS A 225 8.53 -36.61 -22.26
#